data_AF-A0A0D0D044-F1
#
_entry.id   AF-A0A0D0D044-F1
#
_cell.length_a   1.000
_cell.length_b   1.000
_cell.length_c   1.000
_cell.angle_alpha   90.00
_cell.angle_beta   90.00
_cell.angle_gamma   90.00
#
_symmetry.space_group_name_H-M   'P 1'
#
loop_
_entity.id
_entity.type
_entity.pdbx_description
1 polymer ?
#
loop_
_entity_poly.entity_id
_entity_poly.type
_entity_poly.pdbx_seq_one_letter_code
_entity_poly.pdbx_strand_id
1 'polypeptide(L)'
;MPHNLLIVEYGLGLPGSVHDAYTFQLTWTAKDHEELLGDEHWIWADSVYPSETWCVFPFKKPKGGHLTHDQKTFNHHLSSVCVCVEHAFAALKGHFQSLWELHHPVQNNQDLQYLICWVNSCLILHNMVIRFEEQKCEHSVTWAISENHDRGREEE
;
A
#
# COMPACT_ATOMS: atom_id res chain seq x y z
N MET A 1 2.80 -11.79 -9.16
CA MET A 1 3.77 -10.68 -9.07
C MET A 1 3.90 -10.36 -7.60
N PRO A 2 5.10 -10.40 -6.99
CA PRO A 2 5.22 -9.86 -5.65
C PRO A 2 4.87 -8.38 -5.74
N HIS A 3 3.88 -7.97 -4.97
CA HIS A 3 3.48 -6.58 -4.82
C HIS A 3 4.69 -5.85 -4.27
N ASN A 4 5.14 -4.81 -4.97
CA ASN A 4 6.38 -4.10 -4.66
C ASN A 4 6.30 -3.26 -3.38
N LEU A 5 5.29 -3.45 -2.52
CA LEU A 5 5.09 -2.74 -1.24
C LEU A 5 5.15 -1.19 -1.34
N LEU A 6 5.15 -0.62 -2.55
CA LEU A 6 5.32 0.80 -2.76
C LEU A 6 4.07 1.55 -2.34
N ILE A 7 4.28 2.68 -1.68
CA ILE A 7 3.22 3.59 -1.30
C ILE A 7 3.15 4.68 -2.37
N VAL A 8 2.07 4.68 -3.15
CA VAL A 8 1.88 5.63 -4.25
C VAL A 8 1.32 6.96 -3.74
N GLU A 9 0.37 6.89 -2.82
CA GLU A 9 -0.31 8.05 -2.27
C GLU A 9 -0.60 7.86 -0.77
N TYR A 10 -0.59 8.97 -0.03
CA TYR A 10 -0.91 8.99 1.39
C TYR A 10 -1.51 10.34 1.79
N GLY A 11 -2.45 10.32 2.74
CA GLY A 11 -2.98 11.52 3.40
C GLY A 11 -2.35 11.70 4.78
N LEU A 12 -1.94 12.93 5.12
CA LEU A 12 -1.38 13.30 6.42
C LEU A 12 -2.04 14.56 6.99
N GLY A 13 -1.94 14.72 8.30
CA GLY A 13 -2.32 15.97 8.99
C GLY A 13 -3.71 16.00 9.59
N LEU A 14 -4.49 14.92 9.47
CA LEU A 14 -5.73 14.75 10.22
C LEU A 14 -5.49 13.98 11.52
N PRO A 15 -6.13 14.38 12.64
CA PRO A 15 -6.11 13.62 13.88
C PRO A 15 -6.73 12.22 13.71
N GLY A 16 -6.25 11.24 14.47
CA GLY A 16 -6.80 9.87 14.45
C GLY A 16 -8.25 9.73 14.95
N SER A 17 -8.88 10.81 15.43
CA SER A 17 -10.30 10.85 15.76
C SER A 17 -11.20 11.15 14.55
N VAL A 18 -10.63 11.54 13.41
CA VAL A 18 -11.36 11.82 12.18
C VAL A 18 -11.72 10.51 11.48
N HIS A 19 -12.93 10.42 10.97
CA HIS A 19 -13.43 9.21 10.30
C HIS A 19 -12.66 8.91 9.01
N ASP A 20 -12.26 7.66 8.79
CA ASP A 20 -11.44 7.24 7.64
C ASP A 20 -12.05 7.63 6.29
N ALA A 21 -13.36 7.46 6.11
CA ALA A 21 -14.06 7.90 4.90
C ALA A 21 -13.90 9.41 4.62
N TYR A 22 -13.87 10.25 5.65
CA TYR A 22 -13.65 11.68 5.49
C TYR A 22 -12.20 11.97 5.11
N THR A 23 -11.25 11.34 5.80
CA THR A 23 -9.82 11.44 5.47
C THR A 23 -9.55 11.03 4.02
N PHE A 24 -10.19 9.96 3.56
CA PHE A 24 -10.09 9.48 2.18
C PHE A 24 -10.63 10.47 1.16
N GLN A 25 -11.77 11.13 1.42
CA GLN A 25 -12.30 12.15 0.52
C GLN A 25 -11.36 13.36 0.32
N LEU A 26 -10.37 13.55 1.21
CA LEU A 26 -9.39 14.62 1.07
C LEU A 26 -8.18 14.24 0.21
N THR A 27 -8.01 12.96 -0.14
CA THR A 27 -6.87 12.48 -0.93
C THR A 27 -7.00 12.90 -2.40
N TRP A 28 -5.88 12.89 -3.12
CA TRP A 28 -5.85 13.16 -4.56
C TRP A 28 -6.61 12.07 -5.32
N THR A 29 -6.42 10.80 -4.96
CA THR A 29 -7.22 9.68 -5.50
C THR A 29 -8.71 9.98 -5.43
N ALA A 30 -9.25 10.44 -4.29
CA ALA A 30 -10.68 10.70 -4.23
C ALA A 30 -11.13 11.92 -5.04
N LYS A 31 -10.30 12.97 -5.10
CA LYS A 31 -10.61 14.23 -5.79
C LYS A 31 -10.48 14.16 -7.30
N ASP A 32 -9.63 13.26 -7.81
CA ASP A 32 -9.17 13.27 -9.20
C ASP A 32 -9.06 11.85 -9.79
N HIS A 33 -9.89 10.94 -9.31
CA HIS A 33 -9.91 9.53 -9.72
C HIS A 33 -10.14 9.36 -11.23
N GLU A 34 -10.90 10.25 -11.87
CA GLU A 34 -11.17 10.19 -13.31
C GLU A 34 -9.87 10.32 -14.12
N GLU A 35 -9.02 11.29 -13.80
CA GLU A 35 -7.72 11.47 -14.46
C GLU A 35 -6.71 10.39 -14.05
N LEU A 36 -6.71 10.00 -12.77
CA LEU A 36 -5.74 9.04 -12.21
C LEU A 36 -5.97 7.60 -12.66
N LEU A 37 -7.23 7.15 -12.68
CA LEU A 37 -7.58 5.76 -12.99
C LEU A 37 -7.93 5.58 -14.47
N GLY A 38 -8.52 6.60 -15.09
CA GLY A 38 -9.10 6.52 -16.44
C GLY A 38 -10.46 5.81 -16.47
N ASP A 39 -11.09 5.84 -17.64
CA ASP A 39 -12.41 5.25 -17.85
C ASP A 39 -12.40 3.74 -17.57
N GLU A 40 -13.49 3.24 -16.95
CA GLU A 40 -13.72 1.82 -16.63
C GLU A 40 -12.73 1.17 -15.64
N HIS A 41 -11.85 1.97 -15.02
CA HIS A 41 -10.93 1.50 -13.98
C HIS A 41 -11.45 1.82 -12.58
N TRP A 42 -11.04 1.01 -11.61
CA TRP A 42 -11.47 1.12 -10.23
C TRP A 42 -10.39 0.58 -9.28
N ILE A 43 -10.47 0.99 -8.02
CA ILE A 43 -9.60 0.52 -6.94
C ILE A 43 -10.37 -0.34 -5.95
N TRP A 44 -9.67 -1.30 -5.35
CA TRP A 44 -10.17 -2.00 -4.16
C TRP A 44 -9.99 -1.14 -2.92
N ALA A 45 -11.02 -1.11 -2.08
CA ALA A 45 -11.00 -0.38 -0.81
C ALA A 45 -11.60 -1.22 0.32
N ASP A 46 -11.29 -0.85 1.56
CA ASP A 46 -12.00 -1.36 2.74
C ASP A 46 -13.46 -0.87 2.73
N SER A 47 -14.33 -1.66 3.34
CA SER A 47 -15.74 -1.37 3.60
C SER A 47 -16.03 -0.13 4.44
N VAL A 48 -15.02 0.49 5.06
CA VAL A 48 -15.13 1.78 5.75
C VAL A 48 -15.15 2.99 4.80
N TYR A 49 -14.71 2.80 3.55
CA TYR A 49 -14.72 3.82 2.51
C TYR A 49 -16.06 3.85 1.75
N PRO A 50 -16.41 4.99 1.11
CA PRO A 50 -17.67 5.10 0.37
C PRO A 50 -17.72 4.11 -0.81
N SER A 51 -18.93 3.59 -1.10
CA SER A 51 -19.17 2.77 -2.29
C SER A 51 -19.29 3.69 -3.49
N GLU A 52 -18.32 3.67 -4.38
CA GLU A 52 -18.38 4.42 -5.64
C GLU A 52 -18.10 3.47 -6.81
N THR A 53 -18.41 3.90 -8.04
CA THR A 53 -18.14 3.09 -9.24
C THR A 53 -16.65 2.81 -9.43
N TRP A 54 -15.80 3.72 -8.96
CA TRP A 54 -14.35 3.65 -9.02
C TRP A 54 -13.70 3.17 -7.71
N CYS A 55 -14.47 3.00 -6.62
CA CYS A 55 -13.99 2.59 -5.29
C CYS A 55 -14.84 1.42 -4.76
N VAL A 56 -14.32 0.20 -4.92
CA VAL A 56 -15.09 -1.05 -4.72
C VAL A 56 -14.60 -1.80 -3.49
N PHE A 57 -15.53 -2.17 -2.60
CA PHE A 57 -15.24 -2.89 -1.36
C PHE A 57 -15.86 -4.31 -1.33
N PRO A 58 -15.53 -5.15 -0.34
CA PRO A 58 -16.03 -6.53 -0.27
C PRO A 58 -17.55 -6.64 -0.18
N PHE A 59 -18.12 -7.64 -0.84
CA PHE A 59 -19.54 -7.97 -0.70
C PHE A 59 -19.87 -8.39 0.73
N LYS A 60 -20.84 -7.70 1.35
CA LYS A 60 -21.37 -8.07 2.67
C LYS A 60 -22.35 -9.23 2.52
N LYS A 61 -22.29 -10.19 3.44
CA LYS A 61 -23.26 -11.29 3.48
C LYS A 61 -24.68 -10.74 3.77
N PRO A 62 -25.68 -11.02 2.93
CA PRO A 62 -27.05 -10.59 3.19
C PRO A 62 -27.66 -11.31 4.39
N LYS A 63 -28.58 -10.66 5.10
CA LYS A 63 -29.29 -11.26 6.25
C LYS A 63 -30.05 -12.51 5.78
N GLY A 64 -29.76 -13.66 6.39
CA GLY A 64 -30.42 -14.93 6.05
C GLY A 64 -30.03 -15.53 4.69
N GLY A 65 -29.04 -14.97 3.99
CA GLY A 65 -28.58 -15.48 2.70
C GLY A 65 -27.10 -15.86 2.67
N HIS A 66 -26.62 -16.24 1.49
CA HIS A 66 -25.23 -16.58 1.23
C HIS A 66 -24.66 -15.69 0.13
N LEU A 67 -23.35 -15.43 0.20
CA LEU A 67 -22.63 -14.87 -0.93
C LEU A 67 -22.63 -15.89 -2.08
N THR A 68 -22.78 -15.39 -3.31
CA THR A 68 -22.61 -16.21 -4.52
C THR A 68 -21.17 -16.72 -4.63
N HIS A 69 -20.93 -17.69 -5.52
CA HIS A 69 -19.56 -18.15 -5.76
C HIS A 69 -18.65 -17.00 -6.21
N ASP A 70 -19.13 -16.18 -7.16
CA ASP A 70 -18.36 -15.06 -7.70
C ASP A 70 -18.07 -13.98 -6.66
N GLN A 71 -19.02 -13.68 -5.77
CA GLN A 71 -18.80 -12.74 -4.66
C GLN A 71 -17.75 -13.25 -3.66
N LYS A 72 -17.72 -14.56 -3.40
CA LYS A 72 -16.69 -15.15 -2.55
C LYS A 72 -15.31 -15.08 -3.21
N THR A 73 -15.23 -15.37 -4.51
CA THR A 73 -13.99 -15.26 -5.28
C THR A 73 -13.49 -13.81 -5.30
N PHE A 74 -14.38 -12.84 -5.53
CA PHE A 74 -14.04 -11.42 -5.45
C PHE A 74 -13.49 -11.03 -4.07
N ASN A 75 -14.21 -11.37 -3.00
CA ASN A 75 -13.77 -11.08 -1.63
C ASN A 75 -12.43 -11.75 -1.30
N HIS A 76 -12.18 -12.97 -1.79
CA HIS A 76 -10.91 -13.66 -1.59
C HIS A 76 -9.74 -12.87 -2.20
N HIS A 77 -9.86 -12.41 -3.45
CA HIS A 77 -8.81 -11.63 -4.10
C HIS A 77 -8.60 -10.29 -3.41
N LEU A 78 -9.67 -9.61 -3.00
CA LEU A 78 -9.58 -8.37 -2.25
C LEU A 78 -8.86 -8.59 -0.91
N SER A 79 -9.19 -9.66 -0.17
CA SER A 79 -8.47 -10.03 1.06
C SER A 79 -6.98 -10.29 0.81
N SER A 80 -6.60 -10.90 -0.31
CA SER A 80 -5.20 -11.07 -0.67
C SER A 80 -4.48 -9.73 -0.86
N VAL A 81 -5.16 -8.73 -1.45
CA VAL A 81 -4.61 -7.38 -1.58
C VAL A 81 -4.51 -6.68 -0.23
N CYS A 82 -5.51 -6.82 0.65
CA CYS A 82 -5.43 -6.31 2.03
C CYS A 82 -4.20 -6.86 2.77
N VAL A 83 -3.90 -8.16 2.64
CA VAL A 83 -2.70 -8.76 3.24
C VAL A 83 -1.42 -8.10 2.72
N CYS A 84 -1.40 -7.70 1.45
CA CYS A 84 -0.24 -7.03 0.86
C CYS A 84 -0.08 -5.59 1.38
N VAL A 85 -1.20 -4.90 1.61
CA VAL A 85 -1.21 -3.59 2.29
C VAL A 85 -0.71 -3.72 3.73
N GLU A 86 -1.16 -4.74 4.47
CA GLU A 86 -0.66 -5.03 5.82
C GLU A 86 0.85 -5.31 5.82
N HIS A 87 1.34 -6.09 4.85
CA HIS A 87 2.77 -6.32 4.68
C HIS A 87 3.54 -5.03 4.37
N ALA A 88 3.00 -4.13 3.55
CA ALA A 88 3.62 -2.84 3.26
C ALA A 88 3.73 -1.98 4.53
N PHE A 89 2.66 -1.90 5.34
CA PHE A 89 2.71 -1.21 6.63
C PHE A 89 3.64 -1.87 7.64
N ALA A 90 3.70 -3.21 7.68
CA ALA A 90 4.62 -3.94 8.53
C ALA A 90 6.08 -3.66 8.13
N ALA A 91 6.40 -3.68 6.83
CA ALA A 91 7.72 -3.35 6.31
C ALA A 91 8.10 -1.88 6.61
N LEU A 92 7.20 -0.93 6.36
CA LEU A 92 7.40 0.48 6.70
C LEU A 92 7.75 0.66 8.19
N LYS A 93 6.97 0.08 9.08
CA LYS A 93 7.21 0.16 10.53
C LYS A 93 8.45 -0.64 10.97
N GLY A 94 8.79 -1.71 10.25
CA GLY A 94 10.03 -2.48 10.45
C GLY A 94 11.28 -1.68 10.09
N HIS A 95 11.25 -0.92 8.99
CA HIS A 95 12.34 -0.01 8.59
C HIS A 95 12.46 1.17 9.56
N PHE A 96 11.32 1.71 10.01
CA PHE A 96 11.27 2.90 10.86
C PHE A 96 10.54 2.61 12.16
N GLN A 97 11.24 1.97 13.10
CA GLN A 97 10.69 1.63 14.42
C GLN A 97 10.11 2.85 15.17
N SER A 98 10.56 4.07 14.87
CA SER A 98 9.97 5.32 15.38
C SER A 98 8.47 5.45 15.10
N LEU A 99 7.92 4.75 14.11
CA LEU A 99 6.49 4.77 13.77
C LEU A 99 5.65 3.83 14.66
N TRP A 100 6.27 2.88 15.37
CA TRP A 100 5.55 1.99 16.29
C TRP A 100 5.07 2.72 17.54
N GLU A 101 5.94 3.57 18.09
CA GLU A 101 5.75 4.24 19.38
C GLU A 101 5.86 5.76 19.20
N LEU A 102 5.16 6.30 18.20
CA LEU A 102 5.11 7.74 17.97
C LEU A 102 4.26 8.43 19.05
N HIS A 103 4.74 8.40 20.29
CA HIS A 103 4.15 9.03 21.48
C HIS A 103 4.66 10.46 21.65
N HIS A 104 4.84 11.21 20.56
CA HIS A 104 5.14 12.62 20.70
C HIS A 104 3.84 13.35 21.06
N PRO A 105 3.73 13.98 22.25
CA PRO A 105 2.56 14.77 22.55
C PRO A 105 2.48 15.93 21.56
N VAL A 106 1.33 16.07 20.91
CA VAL A 106 1.05 17.19 20.00
C VAL A 106 0.37 18.27 20.83
N GLN A 107 1.16 19.24 21.30
CA GLN A 107 0.65 20.33 22.14
C GLN A 107 0.37 21.59 21.32
N ASN A 108 1.07 21.74 20.19
CA ASN A 108 0.95 22.91 19.33
C ASN A 108 1.09 22.51 17.85
N ASN A 109 0.86 23.49 16.96
CA ASN A 109 0.95 23.28 15.51
C ASN A 109 2.37 22.92 15.04
N GLN A 110 3.42 23.36 15.73
CA GLN A 110 4.79 23.07 15.36
C GLN A 110 5.14 21.60 15.62
N ASP A 111 4.65 21.02 16.73
CA ASP A 111 4.77 19.59 17.01
C ASP A 111 4.07 18.76 15.92
N LEU A 112 2.87 19.19 15.50
CA LEU A 112 2.11 18.53 14.44
C LEU A 112 2.86 18.58 13.10
N GLN A 113 3.40 19.74 12.73
CA GLN A 113 4.19 19.88 11.51
C GLN A 113 5.46 19.03 11.54
N TYR A 114 6.14 18.96 12.69
CA TYR A 114 7.28 18.08 12.88
C TYR A 114 6.91 16.61 12.66
N LEU A 115 5.81 16.15 13.27
CA LEU A 115 5.33 14.77 13.09
C LEU A 115 4.95 14.46 11.64
N ILE A 116 4.26 15.39 10.97
CA ILE A 116 3.92 15.24 9.55
C ILE A 116 5.19 15.09 8.71
N CYS A 117 6.17 15.97 8.90
CA CYS A 117 7.46 15.90 8.21
C CYS A 117 8.20 14.59 8.51
N TRP A 118 8.15 14.11 9.75
CA TRP A 118 8.76 12.85 10.16
C TRP A 118 8.13 11.66 9.43
N VAL A 119 6.81 11.52 9.50
CA VAL A 119 6.07 10.43 8.83
C VAL A 119 6.30 10.50 7.32
N ASN A 120 6.23 11.70 6.73
CA ASN A 120 6.49 11.92 5.31
C ASN A 120 7.90 11.44 4.91
N SER A 121 8.92 11.75 5.72
CA SER A 121 10.29 11.31 5.50
C SER A 121 10.41 9.78 5.54
N CYS A 122 9.76 9.12 6.50
CA CYS A 122 9.73 7.66 6.57
C CYS A 122 9.08 7.02 5.33
N LEU A 123 7.98 7.58 4.83
CA LEU A 123 7.30 7.08 3.62
C LEU A 123 8.18 7.19 2.37
N ILE A 124 8.82 8.34 2.17
CA ILE A 124 9.74 8.57 1.06
C ILE A 124 10.93 7.61 1.13
N LEU A 125 11.56 7.50 2.31
CA LEU A 125 12.71 6.62 2.50
C LEU A 125 12.33 5.14 2.36
N HIS A 126 11.13 4.73 2.80
CA HIS A 126 10.63 3.37 2.58
C HIS A 126 10.59 3.02 1.10
N ASN A 127 9.96 3.86 0.27
CA ASN A 127 9.90 3.65 -1.17
C ASN A 127 11.30 3.61 -1.81
N MET A 128 12.24 4.42 -1.32
CA MET A 128 13.64 4.37 -1.78
C MET A 128 14.29 3.03 -1.44
N VAL A 129 14.15 2.56 -0.19
CA VAL A 129 14.69 1.26 0.26
C VAL A 129 14.16 0.14 -0.61
N ILE A 130 12.84 0.09 -0.84
CA ILE A 130 12.23 -0.96 -1.67
C ILE A 130 12.81 -0.96 -3.08
N ARG A 131 12.88 0.21 -3.74
CA ARG A 131 13.47 0.30 -5.09
C ARG A 131 14.93 -0.14 -5.14
N PHE A 132 15.72 0.16 -4.12
CA PHE A 132 17.10 -0.28 -4.05
C PHE A 132 17.23 -1.80 -3.83
N GLU A 133 16.34 -2.39 -3.04
CA GLU A 133 16.31 -3.85 -2.83
C GLU A 133 15.89 -4.60 -4.08
N GLU A 134 14.91 -4.07 -4.83
CA GLU A 134 14.50 -4.61 -6.13
C GLU A 134 15.66 -4.62 -7.13
N GLN A 135 16.36 -3.49 -7.29
CA GLN A 135 17.52 -3.39 -8.19
C GLN A 135 18.64 -4.35 -7.79
N LYS A 136 18.95 -4.46 -6.49
CA LYS A 136 19.97 -5.41 -6.01
C LYS A 136 19.58 -6.85 -6.32
N CYS A 137 18.30 -7.20 -6.18
CA CYS A 137 17.79 -8.53 -6.50
C CYS A 137 17.91 -8.84 -8.00
N GLU A 138 17.55 -7.89 -8.86
CA GLU A 138 17.67 -8.02 -10.32
C GLU A 138 19.14 -8.20 -10.76
N HIS A 139 20.04 -7.37 -10.23
CA HIS A 139 21.48 -7.54 -10.43
C HIS A 139 21.97 -8.90 -9.91
N SER A 140 21.39 -9.37 -8.79
CA SER A 140 21.74 -10.66 -8.20
C SER A 140 21.37 -11.83 -9.11
N VAL A 141 20.14 -11.83 -9.62
CA VAL A 141 19.67 -12.86 -10.55
C VAL A 141 20.47 -12.83 -11.85
N THR A 142 20.81 -11.63 -12.34
CA THR A 142 21.57 -11.47 -13.57
C THR A 142 22.99 -12.06 -13.47
N TRP A 143 23.71 -11.85 -12.36
CA TRP A 143 25.04 -12.48 -12.19
C TRP A 143 24.92 -14.01 -12.13
N ALA A 144 23.92 -14.53 -11.43
CA ALA A 144 23.73 -15.97 -11.26
C ALA A 144 23.43 -16.66 -12.61
N ILE A 145 22.68 -16.00 -13.49
CA ILE A 145 22.41 -16.49 -14.84
C ILE A 145 23.70 -16.48 -15.68
N SER A 146 24.50 -15.40 -15.63
CA SER A 146 25.75 -15.32 -16.40
C SER A 146 26.77 -16.37 -15.99
N GLU A 147 26.90 -16.65 -14.69
CA GLU A 147 27.88 -17.60 -14.17
C GLU A 147 27.54 -19.06 -14.51
N ASN A 148 26.23 -19.37 -14.64
CA ASN A 148 25.79 -20.69 -15.09
C ASN A 148 26.00 -20.91 -16.60
N HIS A 149 26.03 -19.85 -17.40
CA HIS A 149 26.30 -19.96 -18.84
C HIS A 149 27.79 -20.17 -19.13
N ASP A 150 28.68 -19.53 -18.36
CA ASP A 150 30.13 -19.71 -18.53
C ASP A 150 30.61 -21.10 -18.06
N ARG A 151 30.00 -21.66 -17.00
CA ARG A 151 30.29 -23.04 -16.57
C ARG A 151 29.90 -24.12 -17.59
N GLY A 152 28.98 -23.84 -18.50
CA GLY A 152 28.56 -24.78 -19.55
C GLY A 152 29.47 -24.81 -20.79
N ARG A 153 30.44 -23.88 -20.90
CA ARG A 153 31.39 -23.82 -22.03
C ARG A 153 32.77 -24.39 -21.74
N GLU A 154 33.06 -24.73 -20.49
CA GLU A 154 34.35 -25.32 -20.09
C GLU A 154 34.33 -26.86 -20.08
N GLU A 155 33.19 -27.49 -20.42
CA GLU A 155 33.03 -28.96 -20.45
C GLU A 155 32.97 -29.57 -21.87
N GLU A 156 33.30 -28.83 -22.93
CA GLU A 156 33.43 -29.33 -24.33
C GLU A 156 34.88 -29.30 -24.82
#